data_AF-A0A800D3N5-F1
#
_entry.id   AF-A0A800D3N5-F1
#
_cell.length_a   1.000
_cell.length_b   1.000
_cell.length_c   1.000
_cell.angle_alpha   90.00
_cell.angle_beta   90.00
_cell.angle_gamma   90.00
#
_symmetry.space_group_name_H-M   'P 1'
#
loop_
_entity.id
_entity.type
_entity.pdbx_description
1 polymer ?
#
loop_
_entity_poly.entity_id
_entity_poly.type
_entity_poly.pdbx_seq_one_letter_code
_entity_poly.pdbx_strand_id
1 'polypeptide(L)' 'SFEEKPIWGYLYTVVDRDGTLDGVDTKPYEVIKKFVRKPVIASGGVASLEDIKKLVAITEGVVVGRAIYEGKIDLSNI' A
#
# COMPACT_ATOMS: atom_id res chain seq x y z
N SER A 1 15.05 -5.91 -17.59
CA SER A 1 14.46 -5.26 -16.39
C SER A 1 13.07 -5.86 -16.09
N PHE A 2 12.51 -5.78 -14.87
CA PHE A 2 11.11 -6.19 -14.62
C PHE A 2 10.09 -5.32 -15.39
N GLU A 3 10.50 -4.11 -15.78
CA GLU A 3 9.75 -3.23 -16.66
C GLU A 3 9.44 -3.86 -18.03
N GLU A 4 10.30 -4.73 -18.55
CA GLU A 4 10.12 -5.34 -19.89
C GLU A 4 9.29 -6.63 -19.85
N LYS A 5 8.99 -7.16 -18.66
CA LYS A 5 8.20 -8.39 -18.51
C LYS A 5 6.71 -8.10 -18.72
N PRO A 6 5.90 -9.08 -19.16
CA PRO A 6 4.45 -8.92 -19.35
C PRO A 6 3.68 -8.98 -18.02
N ILE A 7 4.08 -8.16 -17.06
CA ILE A 7 3.39 -7.96 -15.79
C ILE A 7 2.63 -6.63 -15.82
N TRP A 8 1.47 -6.60 -15.16
CA TRP A 8 0.65 -5.39 -15.04
C TRP A 8 1.33 -4.33 -14.16
N GLY A 9 1.86 -4.73 -13.01
CA GLY A 9 2.43 -3.81 -12.03
C GLY A 9 3.12 -4.53 -10.87
N TYR A 10 3.35 -3.78 -9.81
CA TYR A 10 4.10 -4.22 -8.63
C TYR A 10 3.20 -4.20 -7.40
N LEU A 11 3.28 -5.25 -6.58
CA LEU A 11 2.81 -5.21 -5.20
C LEU A 11 4.01 -4.90 -4.31
N TYR A 12 4.01 -3.73 -3.67
CA TYR A 12 5.13 -3.26 -2.86
C TYR A 12 4.76 -3.28 -1.37
N THR A 13 5.41 -4.16 -0.61
CA THR A 13 5.17 -4.31 0.83
C THR A 13 6.26 -3.65 1.65
N VAL A 14 5.89 -2.71 2.52
CA VAL A 14 6.80 -2.15 3.53
C VAL A 14 6.77 -3.08 4.76
N VAL A 15 7.66 -4.07 4.76
CA VAL A 15 7.66 -5.15 5.76
C VAL A 15 7.92 -4.64 7.18
N ASP A 16 8.77 -3.62 7.35
CA ASP A 16 9.08 -3.04 8.67
C ASP A 16 7.86 -2.45 9.38
N ARG A 17 6.80 -2.12 8.62
CA ARG A 17 5.53 -1.60 9.14
C ARG A 17 4.42 -2.64 9.11
N ASP A 18 4.60 -3.76 8.42
CA ASP A 18 3.56 -4.75 8.28
C ASP A 18 3.21 -5.40 9.63
N GLY A 19 1.93 -5.44 9.95
CA GLY A 19 1.42 -5.95 11.23
C GLY A 19 1.67 -5.08 12.48
N THR A 20 2.37 -3.94 12.37
CA THR A 20 2.61 -3.02 13.52
C THR A 20 1.36 -2.23 13.92
N LEU A 21 0.52 -1.88 12.94
CA LEU A 21 -0.66 -1.01 13.08
C LEU A 21 -0.35 0.41 13.59
N ASP A 22 0.90 0.86 13.43
CA ASP A 22 1.34 2.22 13.78
C ASP A 22 1.09 3.25 12.67
N GLY A 23 0.37 2.86 11.61
CA GLY A 23 0.14 3.65 10.41
C GLY A 23 1.20 3.43 9.33
N VAL A 24 0.95 4.03 8.16
CA VAL A 24 1.76 3.82 6.95
C VAL A 24 2.90 4.82 6.83
N ASP A 25 4.04 4.37 6.31
CA ASP A 25 5.10 5.26 5.80
C ASP A 25 4.92 5.45 4.30
N THR A 26 4.62 6.67 3.87
CA THR A 26 4.39 7.00 2.45
C THR A 26 5.68 7.14 1.65
N LYS A 27 6.81 7.40 2.32
CA LYS A 27 8.08 7.76 1.67
C LYS A 27 8.63 6.66 0.74
N PRO A 28 8.59 5.37 1.10
CA PRO A 28 9.02 4.30 0.19
C PRO A 28 8.19 4.27 -1.11
N TYR A 29 6.89 4.57 -1.03
CA TYR A 29 6.01 4.59 -2.20
C TYR A 29 6.30 5.77 -3.12
N GLU A 30 6.54 6.96 -2.56
CA GLU A 30 6.99 8.13 -3.35
C GLU A 30 8.32 7.87 -4.07
N VAL A 31 9.22 7.14 -3.41
CA VAL A 31 10.53 6.78 -3.97
C VAL A 31 10.34 5.80 -5.12
N ILE A 32 9.64 4.68 -4.93
CA ILE A 32 9.50 3.66 -5.99
C ILE A 32 8.75 4.20 -7.21
N LYS A 33 7.75 5.08 -7.03
CA LYS A 33 7.03 5.74 -8.14
C LYS A 33 7.93 6.60 -9.03
N LYS A 34 9.12 7.00 -8.56
CA LYS A 34 10.13 7.69 -9.40
C LYS A 34 10.96 6.73 -10.26
N PHE A 35 11.01 5.44 -9.91
CA PHE A 35 11.84 4.43 -10.56
C PHE A 35 11.06 3.50 -11.49
N VAL A 36 9.76 3.29 -11.24
CA VAL A 36 8.93 2.40 -12.04
C VAL A 36 7.87 3.16 -12.83
N ARG A 37 7.56 2.69 -14.03
CA ARG A 37 6.50 3.29 -14.87
C ARG A 37 5.17 2.56 -14.75
N LYS A 38 5.22 1.27 -14.37
CA LYS A 38 4.03 0.46 -14.19
C LYS A 38 3.33 0.75 -12.86
N PRO A 39 2.03 0.47 -12.75
CA PRO A 39 1.26 0.57 -11.51
C PRO A 39 1.96 -0.05 -10.30
N VAL A 40 1.77 0.59 -9.15
CA VAL A 40 2.21 0.10 -7.84
C VAL A 40 0.98 -0.03 -6.96
N ILE A 41 0.84 -1.17 -6.30
CA ILE A 41 -0.14 -1.40 -5.24
C ILE A 41 0.62 -1.40 -3.91
N ALA A 42 0.18 -0.56 -2.97
CA ALA A 42 0.78 -0.47 -1.64
C ALA A 42 0.33 -1.61 -0.72
N SER A 43 1.20 -2.08 0.16
CA SER A 43 0.90 -3.12 1.14
C SER A 43 1.75 -2.96 2.40
N GLY A 44 1.18 -3.31 3.55
CA GLY A 44 1.87 -3.30 4.84
C GLY A 44 1.63 -2.01 5.66
N GLY A 45 1.30 -2.21 6.93
CA GLY A 45 1.18 -1.14 7.94
C GLY A 45 -0.13 -0.34 7.90
N VAL A 46 -1.07 -0.67 7.02
CA VAL A 46 -2.39 0.00 6.97
C VAL A 46 -3.16 -0.28 8.26
N ALA A 47 -3.53 0.78 8.99
CA ALA A 47 -4.24 0.68 10.27
C ALA A 47 -5.57 1.45 10.29
N SER A 48 -5.79 2.36 9.34
CA SER A 48 -6.97 3.24 9.30
C SER A 48 -7.40 3.63 7.88
N LEU A 49 -8.59 4.21 7.73
CA LEU A 49 -9.04 4.80 6.45
C LEU A 49 -8.16 5.96 6.00
N GLU A 50 -7.58 6.71 6.95
CA GLU A 50 -6.68 7.81 6.63
C GLU A 50 -5.37 7.32 6.00
N ASP A 51 -4.86 6.17 6.46
CA ASP A 51 -3.71 5.53 5.82
C ASP A 51 -4.01 5.11 4.38
N ILE A 52 -5.22 4.57 4.12
CA ILE A 52 -5.65 4.24 2.77
C ILE A 52 -5.61 5.50 1.89
N LYS A 53 -6.22 6.61 2.34
CA LYS A 53 -6.25 7.90 1.61
C LYS A 53 -4.85 8.39 1.27
N LYS A 54 -3.92 8.35 2.23
CA LYS A 54 -2.52 8.74 2.01
C LYS A 54 -1.85 7.89 0.94
N LEU A 55 -2.09 6.58 0.93
CA LEU A 55 -1.49 5.68 -0.04
C LEU A 55 -2.10 5.83 -1.43
N VAL A 56 -3.43 5.89 -1.57
CA VAL A 56 -4.08 6.06 -2.89
C VAL A 56 -3.78 7.41 -3.55
N ALA A 57 -3.32 8.41 -2.79
CA ALA A 57 -2.79 9.64 -3.36
C ALA A 57 -1.46 9.45 -4.12
N ILE A 58 -0.80 8.30 -3.93
CA ILE A 58 0.55 7.99 -4.45
C ILE A 58 0.53 6.74 -5.35
N THR A 59 -0.29 5.75 -5.00
CA THR A 59 -0.32 4.41 -5.61
C THR A 59 -1.68 4.08 -6.24
N GLU A 60 -1.68 3.12 -7.17
CA GLU A 60 -2.88 2.70 -7.90
C GLU A 60 -3.85 1.83 -7.08
N GLY A 61 -3.46 1.48 -5.85
CA GLY A 61 -4.31 0.76 -4.92
C GLY A 61 -3.57 0.41 -3.63
N VAL A 62 -4.30 -0.19 -2.70
CA VAL A 62 -3.82 -0.57 -1.37
C VAL A 62 -4.36 -1.95 -1.00
N VAL A 63 -3.49 -2.83 -0.49
CA VAL A 63 -3.88 -4.08 0.15
C VAL A 63 -4.03 -3.84 1.65
N VAL A 64 -5.21 -4.15 2.17
CA VAL A 64 -5.51 -4.07 3.61
C VAL A 64 -5.66 -5.49 4.16
N GLY A 65 -4.84 -5.83 5.15
CA GLY A 65 -4.83 -7.14 5.79
C GLY A 65 -5.36 -7.08 7.22
N ARG A 66 -4.45 -7.23 8.20
CA ARG A 66 -4.74 -7.35 9.65
C ARG A 66 -5.75 -6.33 10.19
N ALA A 67 -5.73 -5.08 9.73
CA ALA A 67 -6.64 -4.03 10.20
C ALA A 67 -8.14 -4.33 9.94
N ILE A 68 -8.48 -5.09 8.90
CA ILE A 68 -9.86 -5.55 8.69
C ILE A 68 -10.21 -6.62 9.73
N TYR A 69 -9.32 -7.61 9.94
CA TYR A 69 -9.55 -8.69 10.88
C TYR A 69 -9.63 -8.21 12.34
N GLU A 70 -8.94 -7.13 12.68
CA GLU A 70 -9.01 -6.50 14.01
C GLU A 70 -10.13 -5.45 14.15
N GLY A 71 -10.96 -5.26 13.11
CA GLY A 71 -12.07 -4.32 13.14
C GLY A 71 -11.66 -2.84 13.18
N LYS A 72 -10.40 -2.52 12.88
CA LYS A 72 -9.91 -1.13 12.79
C LYS A 72 -10.42 -0.41 11.54
N ILE A 73 -10.76 -1.18 10.51
CA ILE A 73 -11.37 -0.70 9.28
C ILE A 73 -12.67 -1.47 9.07
N ASP A 74 -13.78 -0.73 9.05
CA ASP A 74 -15.09 -1.27 8.73
C ASP A 74 -15.31 -1.20 7.21
N LEU A 75 -15.45 -2.37 6.59
CA LEU A 75 -15.72 -2.51 5.15
C LEU A 75 -17.06 -1.90 4.74
N SER A 76 -17.99 -1.72 5.68
CA SER A 76 -19.28 -1.07 5.43
C SER A 76 -19.14 0.44 5.18
N ASN A 77 -17.98 1.01 5.55
CA ASN A 77 -17.69 2.45 5.51
C ASN A 77 -16.59 2.82 4.49
N ILE A 78 -16.28 1.91 3.55
CA ILE A 78 -15.40 2.12 2.38
C ILE A 78 -16.27 2.23 1.13
#